data_AF-V9KWL9-F1
#
_entry.id   AF-V9KWL9-F1
#
_cell.length_a   1.000
_cell.length_b   1.000
_cell.length_c   1.000
_cell.angle_alpha   90.00
_cell.angle_beta   90.00
_cell.angle_gamma   90.00
#
_symmetry.space_group_name_H-M   'P 1'
#
loop_
_entity.id
_entity.type
_entity.pdbx_description
1 polymer ?
#
loop_
_entity_poly.entity_id
_entity_poly.type
_entity_poly.pdbx_seq_one_letter_code
_entity_poly.pdbx_strand_id
1 'polypeptide(L)'
;MQLLQVSLLMAALWLLPVNGVPIMSLKERVEMNQPTDLRLTPRRLGEFMFTWTGNLSGLNRTDCKLYYKLCYRHLDSKEESSVLVKTHHHLVHLELYRGAYARVKLLDRNQRDEISSNWTEMTFVPLRKEFASIENLSCVFYNINYMNCTWDISEIAPQDSQFVLFYREDEQNDTHTCEKYHTQVRRNIGCYSQRYNGSLFSEGFICVAETSNPEARPHCRMITPSSFYILNPPMNFKLKSPSHMATWELGEDYSYHVPCYTFQINIIDWRGNTSKVENVSSTRFAINTNPVEGFSVQVRATMNYNCYESSLWSKWSRTITRKPEAMECSHSAAVMLSVICFVFMTLPLAFIFRRYRLWEKLYQPIPDPKQMFKGLYENYNGDFQNWIKSLPMTEKNEECIPATVKEEESFAPEKSGMT
;
A
#
# COMPACT_ATOMS: atom_id res chain seq x y z
N MET A 1 42.02 -38.97 -102.40
CA MET A 1 42.45 -39.40 -101.06
C MET A 1 42.85 -38.16 -100.25
N GLN A 2 41.85 -37.37 -99.84
CA GLN A 2 41.95 -36.17 -98.98
C GLN A 2 40.53 -35.60 -98.97
N LEU A 3 39.74 -35.91 -97.93
CA LEU A 3 38.48 -35.23 -97.53
C LEU A 3 37.69 -36.02 -96.47
N LEU A 4 38.10 -37.23 -96.11
CA LEU A 4 37.39 -38.08 -95.14
C LEU A 4 37.97 -38.08 -93.71
N GLN A 5 39.01 -37.29 -93.42
CA GLN A 5 39.69 -37.30 -92.11
C GLN A 5 39.51 -36.02 -91.26
N VAL A 6 38.80 -35.00 -91.76
CA VAL A 6 38.57 -33.75 -90.99
C VAL A 6 37.20 -33.75 -90.28
N SER A 7 36.26 -34.60 -90.70
CA SER A 7 34.90 -34.65 -90.13
C SER A 7 34.79 -35.47 -88.83
N LEU A 8 35.77 -36.31 -88.50
CA LEU A 8 35.75 -37.16 -87.30
C LEU A 8 36.35 -36.49 -86.04
N LEU A 9 37.13 -35.42 -86.19
CA LEU A 9 37.70 -34.66 -85.06
C LEU A 9 36.79 -33.53 -84.55
N MET A 10 35.82 -33.08 -85.35
CA MET A 10 34.85 -32.05 -84.93
C MET A 10 33.57 -32.62 -84.29
N ALA A 11 33.33 -33.93 -84.39
CA ALA A 11 32.19 -34.59 -83.75
C ALA A 11 32.50 -35.15 -82.35
N ALA A 12 33.77 -35.23 -81.96
CA ALA A 12 34.20 -35.82 -80.69
C ALA A 12 34.26 -34.82 -79.51
N LEU A 13 34.00 -33.52 -79.73
CA LEU A 13 34.00 -32.51 -78.66
C LEU A 13 32.64 -32.23 -78.01
N TRP A 14 31.56 -32.91 -78.42
CA TRP A 14 30.21 -32.70 -77.87
C TRP A 14 29.67 -33.86 -77.01
N LEU A 15 30.52 -34.81 -76.61
CA LEU A 15 30.13 -35.92 -75.73
C LEU A 15 30.96 -35.98 -74.44
N LEU A 16 31.36 -34.83 -73.91
CA LEU A 16 31.58 -34.74 -72.47
C LEU A 16 30.21 -34.46 -71.85
N PRO A 17 29.63 -35.39 -71.07
CA PRO A 17 28.53 -35.01 -70.21
C PRO A 17 29.10 -33.93 -69.30
N VAL A 18 28.64 -32.69 -69.48
CA VAL A 18 28.71 -31.70 -68.43
C VAL A 18 27.83 -32.26 -67.32
N ASN A 19 28.40 -33.15 -66.51
CA ASN A 19 27.90 -33.49 -65.18
C ASN A 19 28.11 -32.25 -64.32
N GLY A 20 27.42 -31.16 -64.68
CA GLY A 20 27.16 -30.08 -63.78
C GLY A 20 26.28 -30.70 -62.71
N VAL A 21 26.84 -30.93 -61.53
CA VAL A 21 26.05 -31.11 -60.32
C VAL A 21 25.00 -29.98 -60.34
N PRO A 22 23.70 -30.29 -60.29
CA PRO A 22 22.69 -29.24 -60.33
C PRO A 22 22.97 -28.27 -59.19
N ILE A 23 23.25 -27.02 -59.52
CA ILE A 23 23.38 -25.95 -58.54
C ILE A 23 21.96 -25.71 -58.02
N MET A 24 21.61 -26.43 -56.95
CA MET A 24 20.35 -26.31 -56.23
C MET A 24 20.06 -24.83 -55.96
N SER A 25 18.83 -24.37 -56.17
CA SER A 25 18.46 -22.97 -55.90
C SER A 25 18.57 -22.65 -54.40
N LEU A 26 18.69 -21.36 -54.04
CA LEU A 26 18.70 -20.97 -52.62
C LEU A 26 17.42 -21.40 -51.90
N LYS A 27 16.28 -21.34 -52.60
CA LYS A 27 14.98 -21.75 -52.06
C LYS A 27 14.96 -23.24 -51.73
N GLU A 28 15.34 -24.09 -52.67
CA GLU A 28 15.45 -25.54 -52.45
C GLU A 28 16.44 -25.88 -51.33
N ARG A 29 17.58 -25.17 -51.24
CA ARG A 29 18.53 -25.37 -50.13
C ARG A 29 17.93 -25.02 -48.78
N VAL A 30 17.17 -23.93 -48.69
CA VAL A 30 16.52 -23.50 -47.44
C VAL A 30 15.42 -24.50 -47.05
N GLU A 31 14.62 -24.97 -48.00
CA GLU A 31 13.59 -25.99 -47.77
C GLU A 31 14.20 -27.33 -47.34
N MET A 32 15.30 -27.78 -47.97
CA MET A 32 15.99 -29.02 -47.62
C MET A 32 16.68 -28.98 -46.25
N ASN A 33 17.13 -27.79 -45.82
CA ASN A 33 17.77 -27.58 -44.52
C ASN A 33 16.80 -27.00 -43.47
N GLN A 34 15.52 -27.38 -43.56
CA GLN A 34 14.55 -27.10 -42.52
C GLN A 34 15.08 -27.57 -41.15
N PRO A 35 14.96 -26.74 -40.09
CA PRO A 35 15.32 -27.17 -38.74
C PRO A 35 14.54 -28.43 -38.36
N THR A 36 15.17 -29.35 -37.65
CA THR A 36 14.52 -30.56 -37.14
C THR A 36 14.79 -30.69 -35.65
N ASP A 37 14.05 -31.57 -34.97
CA ASP A 37 14.31 -31.92 -33.57
C ASP A 37 14.34 -30.72 -32.60
N LEU A 38 13.37 -29.80 -32.75
CA LEU A 38 13.22 -28.68 -31.82
C LEU A 38 12.88 -29.20 -30.42
N ARG A 39 13.76 -28.93 -29.45
CA ARG A 39 13.64 -29.38 -28.06
C ARG A 39 13.92 -28.24 -27.10
N LEU A 40 13.36 -28.36 -25.90
CA LEU A 40 13.69 -27.50 -24.76
C LEU A 40 14.62 -28.27 -23.83
N THR A 41 15.78 -27.68 -23.54
CA THR A 41 16.81 -28.29 -22.68
C THR A 41 17.09 -27.41 -21.47
N PRO A 42 17.17 -28.00 -20.25
CA PRO A 42 17.60 -27.25 -19.07
C PRO A 42 19.11 -26.98 -19.14
N ARG A 43 19.55 -25.82 -18.64
CA ARG A 43 20.98 -25.45 -18.62
C ARG A 43 21.46 -25.17 -17.21
N ARG A 44 20.82 -24.25 -16.51
CA ARG A 44 21.06 -23.88 -15.11
C ARG A 44 19.73 -23.80 -14.38
N LEU A 45 19.77 -23.53 -13.08
CA LEU A 45 18.57 -23.31 -12.28
C LEU A 45 17.68 -22.23 -12.92
N GLY A 46 16.46 -22.61 -13.31
CA GLY A 46 15.48 -21.75 -13.99
C GLY A 46 15.80 -21.40 -15.44
N GLU A 47 16.98 -21.75 -15.96
CA GLU A 47 17.45 -21.38 -17.28
C GLU A 47 17.21 -22.49 -18.30
N PHE A 48 16.57 -22.15 -19.41
CA PHE A 48 16.27 -23.10 -20.48
C PHE A 48 16.75 -22.59 -21.83
N MET A 49 16.97 -23.52 -22.75
CA MET A 49 17.43 -23.23 -24.10
C MET A 49 16.67 -24.09 -25.10
N PHE A 50 16.17 -23.45 -26.14
CA PHE A 50 15.70 -24.19 -27.31
C PHE A 50 16.90 -24.65 -28.12
N THR A 51 16.87 -25.90 -28.56
CA THR A 51 17.89 -26.52 -29.42
C THR A 51 17.21 -27.20 -30.58
N TRP A 52 17.82 -27.17 -31.76
CA TRP A 52 17.35 -27.87 -32.94
C TRP A 52 18.53 -28.38 -33.76
N THR A 53 18.29 -29.34 -34.63
CA THR A 53 19.26 -29.78 -35.62
C THR A 53 19.06 -29.01 -36.92
N GLY A 54 20.18 -28.65 -37.56
CA GLY A 54 20.19 -27.99 -38.86
C GLY A 54 21.55 -28.18 -39.51
N ASN A 55 21.58 -28.36 -40.82
CA ASN A 55 22.84 -28.49 -41.55
C ASN A 55 23.12 -27.22 -42.32
N LEU A 56 23.87 -26.29 -41.70
CA LEU A 56 24.36 -25.10 -42.41
C LEU A 56 25.71 -25.34 -43.10
N SER A 57 26.32 -26.52 -42.92
CA SER A 57 27.70 -26.83 -43.32
C SER A 57 27.87 -26.99 -44.84
N GLY A 58 26.79 -27.06 -45.61
CA GLY A 58 26.79 -27.07 -47.07
C GLY A 58 26.54 -25.72 -47.74
N LEU A 59 26.41 -24.63 -46.97
CA LEU A 59 26.06 -23.30 -47.48
C LEU A 59 27.32 -22.47 -47.74
N ASN A 60 27.41 -21.91 -48.95
CA ASN A 60 28.58 -21.16 -49.41
C ASN A 60 28.77 -19.88 -48.58
N ARG A 61 29.98 -19.29 -48.61
CA ARG A 61 30.33 -18.02 -47.93
C ARG A 61 29.37 -16.85 -48.25
N THR A 62 28.62 -16.94 -49.36
CA THR A 62 27.58 -15.99 -49.80
C THR A 62 26.27 -16.08 -49.01
N ASP A 63 26.04 -17.15 -48.25
CA ASP A 63 24.81 -17.43 -47.50
C ASP A 63 24.84 -16.86 -46.06
N CYS A 64 25.70 -15.85 -45.80
CA CYS A 64 25.77 -15.10 -44.53
C CYS A 64 24.46 -14.40 -44.10
N LYS A 65 23.42 -14.46 -44.95
CA LYS A 65 22.11 -13.84 -44.79
C LYS A 65 21.03 -14.80 -44.30
N LEU A 66 21.36 -16.07 -44.13
CA LEU A 66 20.45 -17.07 -43.56
C LEU A 66 20.43 -17.00 -42.03
N TYR A 67 19.22 -17.06 -41.47
CA TYR A 67 18.97 -17.04 -40.03
C TYR A 67 17.87 -18.03 -39.69
N TYR A 68 17.94 -18.59 -38.48
CA TYR A 68 16.81 -19.23 -37.85
C TYR A 68 15.92 -18.18 -37.20
N LYS A 69 14.65 -18.15 -37.58
CA LYS A 69 13.61 -17.39 -36.89
C LYS A 69 12.97 -18.30 -35.88
N LEU A 70 13.27 -18.06 -34.60
CA LEU A 70 12.63 -18.74 -33.49
C LEU A 70 11.54 -17.83 -32.94
N CYS A 71 10.34 -18.38 -32.84
CA CYS A 71 9.20 -17.76 -32.20
C CYS A 71 8.79 -18.62 -31.00
N TYR A 72 8.54 -18.01 -29.84
CA TYR A 72 8.14 -18.73 -28.64
C TYR A 72 7.25 -17.90 -27.73
N ARG A 73 6.44 -18.59 -26.91
CA ARG A 73 5.53 -17.99 -25.93
C ARG A 73 5.14 -18.98 -24.84
N HIS A 74 4.59 -18.46 -23.75
CA HIS A 74 3.82 -19.27 -22.81
C HIS A 74 2.52 -19.79 -23.43
N LEU A 75 2.02 -20.94 -22.97
CA LEU A 75 0.77 -21.49 -23.49
C LEU A 75 -0.44 -20.61 -23.16
N ASP A 76 -0.41 -19.96 -22.00
CA ASP A 76 -1.44 -19.04 -21.49
C ASP A 76 -1.34 -17.63 -22.08
N SER A 77 -0.27 -17.29 -22.81
CA SER A 77 -0.05 -15.99 -23.42
C SER A 77 -0.32 -16.01 -24.93
N LYS A 78 -0.86 -14.89 -25.43
CA LYS A 78 -0.99 -14.62 -26.88
C LYS A 78 0.23 -13.88 -27.44
N GLU A 79 1.04 -13.26 -26.58
CA GLU A 79 2.24 -12.53 -26.99
C GLU A 79 3.34 -13.51 -27.34
N GLU A 80 3.90 -13.38 -28.56
CA GLU A 80 4.94 -14.24 -29.09
C GLU A 80 6.24 -13.44 -29.23
N SER A 81 7.29 -13.89 -28.54
CA SER A 81 8.64 -13.39 -28.71
C SER A 81 9.21 -13.96 -30.01
N SER A 82 9.92 -13.14 -30.78
CA SER A 82 10.57 -13.59 -32.01
C SER A 82 12.02 -13.12 -32.05
N VAL A 83 12.92 -14.01 -32.45
CA VAL A 83 14.36 -13.73 -32.52
C VAL A 83 14.96 -14.37 -33.78
N LEU A 84 15.96 -13.70 -34.35
CA LEU A 84 16.76 -14.21 -35.45
C LEU A 84 18.14 -14.61 -34.92
N VAL A 85 18.50 -15.88 -35.08
CA VAL A 85 19.79 -16.42 -34.63
C VAL A 85 20.48 -17.19 -35.75
N LYS A 86 21.82 -17.28 -35.66
CA LYS A 86 22.63 -18.11 -36.57
C LYS A 86 23.06 -19.43 -35.96
N THR A 87 22.83 -19.58 -34.66
CA THR A 87 23.14 -20.77 -33.87
C THR A 87 22.00 -21.76 -33.94
N HIS A 88 22.29 -23.02 -33.62
CA HIS A 88 21.31 -24.11 -33.50
C HIS A 88 20.65 -24.16 -32.11
N HIS A 89 20.77 -23.07 -31.37
CA HIS A 89 20.25 -22.94 -30.02
C HIS A 89 20.03 -21.48 -29.66
N HIS A 90 19.11 -21.24 -28.73
CA HIS A 90 18.87 -19.92 -28.17
C HIS A 90 18.37 -20.01 -26.72
N LEU A 91 19.02 -19.25 -25.84
CA LEU A 91 18.64 -19.13 -24.43
C LEU A 91 17.27 -18.46 -24.34
N VAL A 92 16.40 -18.94 -23.46
CA VAL A 92 15.05 -18.38 -23.31
C VAL A 92 14.67 -18.14 -21.86
N HIS A 93 13.95 -17.05 -21.70
CA HIS A 93 13.45 -16.54 -20.43
C HIS A 93 11.99 -16.97 -20.27
N LEU A 94 11.75 -18.19 -19.77
CA LEU A 94 10.41 -18.77 -19.62
C LEU A 94 10.22 -19.43 -18.25
N GLU A 95 9.15 -19.03 -17.56
CA GLU A 95 8.53 -19.74 -16.44
C GLU A 95 7.91 -21.07 -16.92
N LEU A 96 8.69 -22.15 -16.88
CA LEU A 96 8.32 -23.42 -17.52
C LEU A 96 7.04 -24.08 -16.97
N TYR A 97 6.68 -23.81 -15.71
CA TYR A 97 5.45 -24.32 -15.09
C TYR A 97 4.17 -23.79 -15.75
N ARG A 98 4.25 -22.73 -16.57
CA ARG A 98 3.14 -22.19 -17.40
C ARG A 98 3.03 -22.85 -18.77
N GLY A 99 3.96 -23.74 -19.09
CA GLY A 99 4.09 -24.36 -20.40
C GLY A 99 4.69 -23.43 -21.44
N ALA A 100 5.15 -24.03 -22.53
CA ALA A 100 5.82 -23.33 -23.62
C ALA A 100 5.38 -23.86 -24.98
N TYR A 101 5.19 -22.95 -25.92
CA TYR A 101 5.07 -23.25 -27.34
C TYR A 101 6.20 -22.56 -28.07
N ALA A 102 6.84 -23.26 -29.01
CA ALA A 102 7.87 -22.69 -29.85
C ALA A 102 7.84 -23.25 -31.26
N ARG A 103 8.28 -22.43 -32.21
CA ARG A 103 8.45 -22.81 -33.60
C ARG A 103 9.68 -22.15 -34.19
N VAL A 104 10.39 -22.89 -35.04
CA VAL A 104 11.60 -22.41 -35.69
C VAL A 104 11.55 -22.71 -37.19
N LYS A 105 12.02 -21.76 -38.00
CA LYS A 105 12.24 -21.96 -39.44
C LYS A 105 13.54 -21.31 -39.89
N LEU A 106 14.11 -21.80 -40.98
CA LEU A 106 15.24 -21.18 -41.65
C LEU A 106 14.74 -20.17 -42.68
N LEU A 107 15.34 -18.99 -42.77
CA LEU A 107 14.95 -17.96 -43.75
C LEU A 107 16.12 -17.10 -44.21
N ASP A 108 15.96 -16.47 -45.38
CA ASP A 108 16.83 -15.39 -45.86
C ASP A 108 16.30 -14.03 -45.40
N ARG A 109 17.12 -13.31 -44.60
CA ARG A 109 16.76 -12.01 -44.03
C ARG A 109 16.47 -10.94 -45.09
N ASN A 110 17.11 -11.01 -46.26
CA ASN A 110 16.98 -9.96 -47.28
C ASN A 110 15.68 -10.06 -48.07
N GLN A 111 15.07 -11.24 -48.13
CA GLN A 111 13.89 -11.51 -48.97
C GLN A 111 12.58 -11.49 -48.17
N ARG A 112 12.52 -10.77 -47.04
CA ARG A 112 11.33 -10.59 -46.20
C ARG A 112 10.50 -11.87 -46.00
N ASP A 113 11.16 -12.97 -45.62
CA ASP A 113 10.56 -14.30 -45.39
C ASP A 113 10.02 -15.03 -46.64
N GLU A 114 10.19 -14.50 -47.85
CA GLU A 114 9.76 -15.12 -49.12
C GLU A 114 10.52 -16.43 -49.42
N ILE A 115 11.81 -16.45 -49.10
CA ILE A 115 12.60 -17.69 -49.03
C ILE A 115 12.69 -18.12 -47.57
N SER A 116 11.84 -19.07 -47.19
CA SER A 116 11.89 -19.71 -45.87
C SER A 116 11.47 -21.17 -45.93
N SER A 117 11.96 -21.95 -44.97
CA SER A 117 11.54 -23.33 -44.76
C SER A 117 10.16 -23.39 -44.11
N ASN A 118 9.57 -24.58 -44.06
CA ASN A 118 8.43 -24.83 -43.18
C ASN A 118 8.83 -24.64 -41.70
N TRP A 119 7.82 -24.46 -40.86
CA TRP A 119 7.98 -24.38 -39.42
C TRP A 119 8.18 -25.77 -38.82
N THR A 120 9.10 -25.84 -37.86
CA THR A 120 9.25 -26.97 -36.96
C THR A 120 8.82 -26.52 -35.58
N GLU A 121 7.82 -27.19 -35.03
CA GLU A 121 7.09 -26.74 -33.85
C GLU A 121 7.29 -27.72 -32.69
N MET A 122 7.26 -27.20 -31.46
CA MET A 122 7.17 -28.00 -30.25
C MET A 122 6.19 -27.37 -29.28
N THR A 123 5.55 -28.23 -28.49
CA THR A 123 4.69 -27.81 -27.38
C THR A 123 5.11 -28.58 -26.14
N PHE A 124 5.42 -27.85 -25.07
CA PHE A 124 5.67 -28.39 -23.74
C PHE A 124 4.47 -28.09 -22.84
N VAL A 125 3.72 -29.12 -22.48
CA VAL A 125 2.58 -29.05 -21.55
C VAL A 125 3.05 -29.55 -20.18
N PRO A 126 3.11 -28.71 -19.15
CA PRO A 126 3.62 -29.09 -17.84
C PRO A 126 2.61 -29.96 -17.11
N LEU A 127 3.05 -31.12 -16.60
CA LEU A 127 2.27 -31.89 -15.63
C LEU A 127 2.64 -31.41 -14.22
N ARG A 128 1.65 -31.11 -13.36
CA ARG A 128 1.91 -30.56 -12.01
C ARG A 128 2.90 -31.41 -11.19
N LYS A 129 2.81 -32.73 -11.28
CA LYS A 129 3.70 -33.69 -10.60
C LYS A 129 5.16 -33.66 -11.06
N GLU A 130 5.48 -33.02 -12.19
CA GLU A 130 6.84 -32.87 -12.70
C GLU A 130 7.58 -31.68 -12.07
N PHE A 131 6.89 -30.85 -11.28
CA PHE A 131 7.45 -29.69 -10.61
C PHE A 131 7.30 -29.80 -9.10
N ALA A 132 8.08 -29.02 -8.37
CA ALA A 132 7.92 -28.85 -6.94
C ALA A 132 6.47 -28.47 -6.62
N SER A 133 5.88 -29.15 -5.64
CA SER A 133 4.44 -29.10 -5.32
C SER A 133 4.04 -27.82 -4.59
N ILE A 134 4.30 -26.66 -5.20
CA ILE A 134 4.00 -25.33 -4.66
C ILE A 134 3.22 -24.47 -5.65
N GLU A 135 2.55 -23.45 -5.13
CA GLU A 135 1.78 -22.46 -5.88
C GLU A 135 2.05 -21.04 -5.36
N ASN A 136 1.67 -20.02 -6.12
CA ASN A 136 1.73 -18.60 -5.72
C ASN A 136 3.09 -18.11 -5.19
N LEU A 137 4.19 -18.55 -5.80
CA LEU A 137 5.52 -18.03 -5.47
C LEU A 137 5.59 -16.52 -5.74
N SER A 138 5.80 -15.74 -4.68
CA SER A 138 5.89 -14.29 -4.72
C SER A 138 7.06 -13.82 -3.87
N CYS A 139 7.73 -12.75 -4.30
CA CYS A 139 8.87 -12.17 -3.61
C CYS A 139 8.78 -10.65 -3.58
N VAL A 140 9.25 -10.08 -2.48
CA VAL A 140 9.34 -8.63 -2.26
C VAL A 140 10.75 -8.27 -1.80
N PHE A 141 11.25 -7.15 -2.30
CA PHE A 141 12.58 -6.64 -1.98
C PHE A 141 12.45 -5.36 -1.16
N TYR A 142 13.32 -5.15 -0.19
CA TYR A 142 13.22 -4.02 0.73
C TYR A 142 14.56 -3.73 1.40
N ASN A 143 14.65 -2.58 2.08
CA ASN A 143 15.84 -2.18 2.84
C ASN A 143 17.16 -2.37 2.06
N ILE A 144 17.16 -1.99 0.78
CA ILE A 144 18.29 -2.00 -0.16
C ILE A 144 18.71 -3.41 -0.61
N ASN A 145 18.88 -4.36 0.31
CA ASN A 145 19.43 -5.68 0.00
C ASN A 145 18.77 -6.83 0.76
N TYR A 146 17.48 -6.71 1.10
CA TYR A 146 16.72 -7.79 1.71
C TYR A 146 15.59 -8.29 0.82
N MET A 147 15.29 -9.57 0.94
CA MET A 147 14.25 -10.26 0.19
C MET A 147 13.41 -11.13 1.14
N ASN A 148 12.09 -11.06 0.94
CA ASN A 148 11.14 -12.02 1.49
C ASN A 148 10.41 -12.70 0.34
N CYS A 149 10.31 -14.03 0.38
CA CYS A 149 9.53 -14.80 -0.57
C CYS A 149 8.55 -15.71 0.17
N THR A 150 7.38 -15.94 -0.40
CA THR A 150 6.35 -16.82 0.14
C THR A 150 5.78 -17.70 -0.97
N TRP A 151 5.33 -18.89 -0.61
CA TRP A 151 4.64 -19.81 -1.51
C TRP A 151 3.62 -20.63 -0.74
N ASP A 152 2.59 -21.08 -1.45
CA ASP A 152 1.58 -22.00 -0.94
C ASP A 152 2.01 -23.43 -1.24
N ILE A 153 1.76 -24.35 -0.31
CA ILE A 153 1.97 -25.78 -0.55
C ILE A 153 0.75 -26.31 -1.33
N SER A 154 0.98 -26.91 -2.49
CA SER A 154 -0.10 -27.44 -3.33
C SER A 154 -0.79 -28.62 -2.64
N GLU A 155 -2.07 -28.81 -2.92
CA GLU A 155 -2.88 -29.89 -2.35
C GLU A 155 -2.34 -31.29 -2.69
N ILE A 156 -1.62 -31.42 -3.80
CA ILE A 156 -1.00 -32.67 -4.24
C ILE A 156 0.29 -33.01 -3.49
N ALA A 157 0.82 -32.09 -2.68
CA ALA A 157 2.08 -32.28 -1.98
C ALA A 157 1.93 -33.35 -0.86
N PRO A 158 2.83 -34.33 -0.82
CA PRO A 158 2.95 -35.23 0.33
C PRO A 158 3.07 -34.51 1.69
N GLN A 159 2.68 -35.20 2.76
CA GLN A 159 2.71 -34.64 4.12
C GLN A 159 4.13 -34.38 4.63
N ASP A 160 5.10 -35.15 4.16
CA ASP A 160 6.52 -35.06 4.47
C ASP A 160 7.29 -34.15 3.50
N SER A 161 6.61 -33.48 2.56
CA SER A 161 7.26 -32.59 1.60
C SER A 161 7.99 -31.44 2.27
N GLN A 162 9.24 -31.22 1.86
CA GLN A 162 10.07 -30.12 2.34
C GLN A 162 10.67 -29.32 1.19
N PHE A 163 10.66 -27.99 1.35
CA PHE A 163 10.98 -27.05 0.27
C PHE A 163 12.19 -26.18 0.61
N VAL A 164 13.02 -25.93 -0.40
CA VAL A 164 14.21 -25.08 -0.28
C VAL A 164 14.21 -24.07 -1.42
N LEU A 165 14.47 -22.81 -1.07
CA LEU A 165 14.52 -21.71 -2.04
C LEU A 165 15.96 -21.45 -2.47
N PHE A 166 16.15 -21.38 -3.78
CA PHE A 166 17.38 -20.99 -4.44
C PHE A 166 17.15 -19.74 -5.29
N TYR A 167 18.16 -18.88 -5.39
CA TYR A 167 18.11 -17.72 -6.26
C TYR A 167 19.45 -17.46 -6.95
N ARG A 168 19.40 -16.86 -8.14
CA ARG A 168 20.57 -16.42 -8.89
C ARG A 168 20.25 -15.20 -9.74
N GLU A 169 21.26 -14.38 -10.00
CA GLU A 169 21.22 -13.38 -11.07
C GLU A 169 21.41 -14.07 -12.43
N ASP A 170 20.77 -13.57 -13.49
CA ASP A 170 20.78 -14.25 -14.79
C ASP A 170 22.19 -14.39 -15.40
N GLU A 171 22.97 -13.32 -15.37
CA GLU A 171 24.33 -13.29 -15.94
C GLU A 171 25.37 -14.04 -15.09
N GLN A 172 25.03 -14.38 -13.84
CA GLN A 172 25.95 -15.01 -12.89
C GLN A 172 25.74 -16.52 -12.79
N ASN A 173 26.82 -17.24 -12.50
CA ASN A 173 26.76 -18.69 -12.25
C ASN A 173 26.44 -19.03 -10.79
N ASP A 174 26.70 -18.09 -9.88
CA ASP A 174 26.57 -18.33 -8.45
C ASP A 174 25.10 -18.48 -8.07
N THR A 175 24.78 -19.62 -7.45
CA THR A 175 23.45 -19.92 -6.94
C THR A 175 23.49 -19.78 -5.43
N HIS A 176 22.59 -18.96 -4.90
CA HIS A 176 22.44 -18.74 -3.47
C HIS A 176 21.25 -19.54 -2.94
N THR A 177 21.35 -19.95 -1.69
CA THR A 177 20.29 -20.67 -0.98
C THR A 177 19.74 -19.79 0.12
N CYS A 178 18.43 -19.83 0.35
CA CYS A 178 17.86 -19.13 1.48
C CYS A 178 18.28 -19.78 2.81
N GLU A 179 18.67 -18.96 3.77
CA GLU A 179 19.17 -19.41 5.08
C GLU A 179 18.07 -19.46 6.14
N LYS A 180 17.01 -18.67 5.98
CA LYS A 180 16.00 -18.41 7.01
C LYS A 180 14.59 -18.61 6.46
N TYR A 181 13.84 -19.53 7.08
CA TYR A 181 12.53 -19.93 6.60
C TYR A 181 11.39 -19.65 7.57
N HIS A 182 10.26 -19.21 7.02
CA HIS A 182 8.97 -19.33 7.69
C HIS A 182 8.47 -20.75 7.51
N THR A 183 8.00 -21.36 8.60
CA THR A 183 7.54 -22.76 8.60
C THR A 183 6.10 -22.87 9.05
N GLN A 184 5.37 -23.79 8.44
CA GLN A 184 4.03 -24.18 8.83
C GLN A 184 3.96 -25.70 8.87
N VAL A 185 3.61 -26.26 10.04
CA VAL A 185 3.59 -27.71 10.26
C VAL A 185 4.92 -28.35 9.83
N ARG A 186 6.05 -27.75 10.23
CA ARG A 186 7.44 -28.18 9.89
C ARG A 186 7.82 -28.15 8.40
N ARG A 187 6.98 -27.59 7.53
CA ARG A 187 7.28 -27.40 6.10
C ARG A 187 7.60 -25.94 5.84
N ASN A 188 8.62 -25.68 5.04
CA ASN A 188 9.01 -24.32 4.65
C ASN A 188 7.94 -23.75 3.69
N ILE A 189 7.41 -22.56 4.02
CA ILE A 189 6.39 -21.83 3.24
C ILE A 189 6.89 -20.44 2.79
N GLY A 190 8.10 -20.07 3.19
CA GLY A 190 8.66 -18.78 2.82
C GLY A 190 10.11 -18.65 3.23
N CYS A 191 10.81 -17.78 2.51
CA CYS A 191 12.15 -17.31 2.83
C CYS A 191 12.02 -15.90 3.42
N TYR A 192 12.65 -15.61 4.56
CA TYR A 192 12.49 -14.31 5.22
C TYR A 192 13.80 -13.67 5.63
N SER A 193 13.85 -12.34 5.54
CA SER A 193 15.01 -11.52 5.91
C SER A 193 16.31 -12.03 5.29
N GLN A 194 16.23 -12.56 4.07
CA GLN A 194 17.39 -13.03 3.33
C GLN A 194 18.13 -11.83 2.77
N ARG A 195 19.44 -11.76 3.01
CA ARG A 195 20.29 -10.77 2.35
C ARG A 195 20.41 -11.17 0.88
N TYR A 196 19.88 -10.35 -0.01
CA TYR A 196 19.90 -10.58 -1.45
C TYR A 196 21.28 -10.23 -2.00
N ASN A 197 21.92 -11.23 -2.59
CA ASN A 197 23.25 -11.12 -3.19
C ASN A 197 23.10 -11.09 -4.71
N GLY A 198 22.61 -9.98 -5.23
CA GLY A 198 22.43 -9.76 -6.66
C GLY A 198 22.07 -8.31 -6.93
N SER A 199 22.14 -7.91 -8.20
CA SER A 199 21.67 -6.58 -8.62
C SER A 199 20.15 -6.47 -8.49
N LEU A 200 19.65 -5.32 -8.02
CA LEU A 200 18.22 -5.02 -8.03
C LEU A 200 17.68 -4.77 -9.44
N PHE A 201 18.56 -4.43 -10.39
CA PHE A 201 18.19 -4.00 -11.74
C PHE A 201 18.37 -5.08 -12.80
N SER A 202 19.03 -6.17 -12.45
CA SER A 202 19.21 -7.31 -13.32
C SER A 202 18.09 -8.32 -13.09
N GLU A 203 17.68 -9.00 -14.16
CA GLU A 203 16.78 -10.14 -14.05
C GLU A 203 17.47 -11.27 -13.28
N GLY A 204 16.68 -11.96 -12.47
CA GLY A 204 17.11 -13.10 -11.69
C GLY A 204 16.06 -14.21 -11.67
N PHE A 205 16.51 -15.39 -11.28
CA PHE A 205 15.63 -16.55 -11.09
C PHE A 205 15.49 -16.82 -9.61
N ILE A 206 14.25 -17.01 -9.17
CA ILE A 206 13.91 -17.50 -7.84
C ILE A 206 13.16 -18.82 -8.00
N CYS A 207 13.73 -19.87 -7.43
CA CYS A 207 13.26 -21.23 -7.61
C CYS A 207 13.06 -21.93 -6.28
N VAL A 208 11.94 -22.63 -6.13
CA VAL A 208 11.68 -23.50 -4.98
C VAL A 208 11.78 -24.95 -5.43
N ALA A 209 12.68 -25.70 -4.82
CA ALA A 209 12.85 -27.13 -5.06
C ALA A 209 12.22 -27.95 -3.94
N GLU A 210 11.71 -29.12 -4.27
CA GLU A 210 11.15 -30.08 -3.32
C GLU A 210 12.21 -31.14 -2.97
N THR A 211 12.75 -31.07 -1.76
CA THR A 211 13.85 -31.94 -1.31
C THR A 211 13.43 -33.40 -1.12
N SER A 212 12.15 -33.64 -0.80
CA SER A 212 11.54 -34.97 -0.70
C SER A 212 11.33 -35.64 -2.07
N ASN A 213 11.33 -34.88 -3.16
CA ASN A 213 11.17 -35.39 -4.52
C ASN A 213 12.24 -34.80 -5.46
N PRO A 214 13.48 -35.36 -5.46
CA PRO A 214 14.57 -34.83 -6.26
C PRO A 214 14.37 -34.90 -7.78
N GLU A 215 13.43 -35.72 -8.26
CA GLU A 215 13.08 -35.81 -9.69
C GLU A 215 12.16 -34.66 -10.13
N ALA A 216 11.44 -34.04 -9.20
CA ALA A 216 10.62 -32.88 -9.50
C ALA A 216 11.49 -31.65 -9.84
N ARG A 217 11.15 -30.99 -10.94
CA ARG A 217 11.80 -29.76 -11.38
C ARG A 217 11.47 -28.63 -10.39
N PRO A 218 12.41 -27.74 -10.06
CA PRO A 218 12.10 -26.59 -9.23
C PRO A 218 11.03 -25.70 -9.87
N HIS A 219 10.14 -25.16 -9.04
CA HIS A 219 9.19 -24.13 -9.45
C HIS A 219 9.91 -22.78 -9.49
N CYS A 220 10.21 -22.28 -10.69
CA CYS A 220 11.04 -21.11 -10.91
C CYS A 220 10.27 -19.93 -11.49
N ARG A 221 10.47 -18.75 -10.92
CA ARG A 221 10.01 -17.46 -11.47
C ARG A 221 11.18 -16.58 -11.87
N MET A 222 10.98 -15.84 -12.94
CA MET A 222 11.87 -14.78 -13.36
C MET A 222 11.38 -13.46 -12.80
N ILE A 223 12.27 -12.72 -12.14
CA ILE A 223 11.91 -11.49 -11.44
C ILE A 223 13.02 -10.47 -11.66
N THR A 224 12.62 -9.24 -11.99
CA THR A 224 13.46 -8.05 -11.85
C THR A 224 13.19 -7.46 -10.46
N PRO A 225 14.12 -7.53 -9.50
CA PRO A 225 13.86 -7.18 -8.11
C PRO A 225 13.31 -5.75 -7.91
N SER A 226 13.79 -4.78 -8.71
CA SER A 226 13.36 -3.39 -8.67
C SER A 226 11.86 -3.20 -8.92
N SER A 227 11.23 -4.05 -9.73
CA SER A 227 9.78 -4.01 -10.02
C SER A 227 8.90 -4.45 -8.83
N PHE A 228 9.51 -5.11 -7.83
CA PHE A 228 8.87 -5.60 -6.61
C PHE A 228 9.57 -5.06 -5.35
N TYR A 229 10.18 -3.87 -5.46
CA TYR A 229 10.86 -3.22 -4.35
C TYR A 229 9.88 -2.35 -3.53
N ILE A 230 9.84 -2.58 -2.23
CA ILE A 230 9.03 -1.83 -1.26
C ILE A 230 9.92 -0.78 -0.59
N LEU A 231 9.58 0.49 -0.81
CA LEU A 231 10.18 1.61 -0.07
C LEU A 231 9.71 1.60 1.39
N ASN A 232 10.51 2.19 2.28
CA ASN A 232 10.06 2.55 3.61
C ASN A 232 9.06 3.71 3.53
N PRO A 233 8.17 3.84 4.52
CA PRO A 233 7.28 5.00 4.59
C PRO A 233 8.10 6.31 4.72
N PRO A 234 7.67 7.42 4.09
CA PRO A 234 8.30 8.72 4.30
C PRO A 234 8.37 9.11 5.78
N MET A 235 9.46 9.77 6.16
CA MET A 235 9.79 10.08 7.54
C MET A 235 9.53 11.55 7.87
N ASN A 236 9.58 11.90 9.16
CA ASN A 236 9.50 13.28 9.66
C ASN A 236 8.33 14.10 9.09
N PHE A 237 7.17 13.44 8.92
CA PHE A 237 5.95 14.10 8.49
C PHE A 237 5.60 15.22 9.49
N LYS A 238 5.35 16.42 8.96
CA LYS A 238 5.05 17.66 9.70
C LYS A 238 3.88 18.36 9.00
N LEU A 239 3.00 18.95 9.79
CA LEU A 239 1.88 19.75 9.31
C LEU A 239 2.04 21.18 9.85
N LYS A 240 2.25 22.15 8.95
CA LYS A 240 2.36 23.56 9.33
C LYS A 240 0.98 24.20 9.44
N SER A 241 0.75 24.94 10.52
CA SER A 241 -0.42 25.82 10.72
C SER A 241 0.01 27.28 10.53
N PRO A 242 -0.83 28.17 9.95
CA PRO A 242 -2.20 27.95 9.45
C PRO A 242 -2.27 27.50 7.99
N SER A 243 -1.15 27.37 7.27
CA SER A 243 -1.15 27.09 5.82
C SER A 243 -1.55 25.66 5.43
N HIS A 244 -1.79 24.78 6.41
CA HIS A 244 -2.10 23.36 6.21
C HIS A 244 -1.12 22.65 5.26
N MET A 245 0.12 23.11 5.25
CA MET A 245 1.17 22.55 4.41
C MET A 245 1.72 21.30 5.09
N ALA A 246 1.39 20.14 4.52
CA ALA A 246 2.01 18.87 4.87
C ALA A 246 3.40 18.78 4.21
N THR A 247 4.41 18.38 4.98
CA THR A 247 5.77 18.17 4.50
C THR A 247 6.34 16.89 5.08
N TRP A 248 7.10 16.13 4.29
CA TRP A 248 7.82 14.94 4.74
C TRP A 248 9.27 14.95 4.26
N GLU A 249 10.08 14.11 4.88
CA GLU A 249 11.47 13.87 4.53
C GLU A 249 11.61 12.44 4.01
N LEU A 250 12.62 12.23 3.15
CA LEU A 250 12.91 10.93 2.57
C LEU A 250 13.90 10.19 3.48
N GLY A 251 13.70 8.88 3.64
CA GLY A 251 14.57 8.02 4.44
C GLY A 251 15.84 7.59 3.69
N GLU A 252 16.62 6.71 4.30
CA GLU A 252 17.90 6.22 3.74
C GLU A 252 17.75 5.39 2.46
N ASP A 253 16.62 4.68 2.30
CA ASP A 253 16.32 3.87 1.11
C ASP A 253 15.89 4.71 -0.10
N TYR A 254 15.82 6.04 0.05
CA TYR A 254 15.54 6.97 -1.03
C TYR A 254 16.85 7.49 -1.66
N SER A 255 17.51 6.64 -2.44
CA SER A 255 18.79 6.94 -3.06
C SER A 255 18.74 7.84 -4.31
N TYR A 256 17.54 8.23 -4.77
CA TYR A 256 17.35 8.99 -6.00
C TYR A 256 16.80 10.40 -5.74
N HIS A 257 16.74 11.21 -6.79
CA HIS A 257 16.09 12.52 -6.73
C HIS A 257 14.56 12.40 -6.63
N VAL A 258 13.93 13.39 -6.00
CA VAL A 258 12.48 13.46 -5.76
C VAL A 258 11.60 13.06 -6.97
N PRO A 259 11.92 13.45 -8.23
CA PRO A 259 11.11 13.07 -9.40
C PRO A 259 10.98 11.56 -9.66
N CYS A 260 11.88 10.73 -9.12
CA CYS A 260 11.78 9.27 -9.21
C CYS A 260 10.64 8.69 -8.35
N TYR A 261 10.12 9.46 -7.41
CA TYR A 261 9.13 8.98 -6.45
C TYR A 261 7.76 9.56 -6.75
N THR A 262 6.74 8.70 -6.66
CA THR A 262 5.35 9.14 -6.58
C THR A 262 4.87 8.93 -5.14
N PHE A 263 4.30 9.97 -4.56
CA PHE A 263 3.69 9.91 -3.24
C PHE A 263 2.18 9.83 -3.34
N GLN A 264 1.56 9.21 -2.35
CA GLN A 264 0.14 9.32 -2.11
C GLN A 264 -0.10 9.90 -0.73
N ILE A 265 -0.95 10.91 -0.66
CA ILE A 265 -1.43 11.49 0.59
C ILE A 265 -2.87 11.06 0.81
N ASN A 266 -3.15 10.47 1.97
CA ASN A 266 -4.49 10.12 2.39
C ASN A 266 -4.95 11.12 3.45
N ILE A 267 -6.00 11.88 3.14
CA ILE A 267 -6.60 12.87 4.02
C ILE A 267 -7.92 12.29 4.53
N ILE A 268 -8.00 12.08 5.84
CA ILE A 268 -9.11 11.44 6.52
C ILE A 268 -9.82 12.49 7.36
N ASP A 269 -11.13 12.61 7.24
CA ASP A 269 -11.94 13.50 8.08
C ASP A 269 -11.76 13.12 9.57
N TRP A 270 -11.93 14.09 10.47
CA TRP A 270 -11.88 13.87 11.92
C TRP A 270 -12.82 12.76 12.39
N ARG A 271 -14.00 12.63 11.77
CA ARG A 271 -14.95 11.56 12.08
C ARG A 271 -14.52 10.19 11.55
N GLY A 272 -13.52 10.13 10.68
CA GLY A 272 -13.05 8.89 10.06
C GLY A 272 -13.99 8.32 8.98
N ASN A 273 -15.07 9.03 8.63
CA ASN A 273 -16.09 8.53 7.71
C ASN A 273 -15.68 8.63 6.24
N THR A 274 -14.85 9.62 5.90
CA THR A 274 -14.42 9.89 4.54
C THR A 274 -12.90 10.01 4.46
N SER A 275 -12.34 9.46 3.39
CA SER A 275 -10.91 9.52 3.10
C SER A 275 -10.70 9.90 1.64
N LYS A 276 -9.83 10.88 1.38
CA LYS A 276 -9.44 11.30 0.03
C LYS A 276 -7.97 10.99 -0.18
N VAL A 277 -7.67 10.16 -1.18
CA VAL A 277 -6.30 9.82 -1.58
C VAL A 277 -5.93 10.59 -2.82
N GLU A 278 -4.80 11.31 -2.78
CA GLU A 278 -4.29 12.10 -3.91
C GLU A 278 -2.83 11.72 -4.22
N ASN A 279 -2.49 11.68 -5.51
CA ASN A 279 -1.12 11.49 -5.97
C ASN A 279 -0.36 12.83 -5.89
N VAL A 280 0.86 12.81 -5.35
CA VAL A 280 1.70 13.98 -5.14
C VAL A 280 3.10 13.71 -5.70
N SER A 281 3.66 14.67 -6.43
CA SER A 281 4.98 14.58 -7.07
C SER A 281 6.09 15.32 -6.31
N SER A 282 5.80 15.85 -5.13
CA SER A 282 6.75 16.61 -4.31
C SER A 282 6.65 16.20 -2.84
N THR A 283 7.66 16.54 -2.04
CA THR A 283 7.69 16.24 -0.59
C THR A 283 6.85 17.19 0.26
N ARG A 284 5.99 17.99 -0.38
CA ARG A 284 5.07 18.92 0.27
C ARG A 284 3.72 18.94 -0.43
N PHE A 285 2.66 19.18 0.33
CA PHE A 285 1.30 19.25 -0.19
C PHE A 285 0.45 20.22 0.64
N ALA A 286 -0.23 21.14 -0.03
CA ALA A 286 -1.15 22.07 0.62
C ALA A 286 -2.53 21.41 0.74
N ILE A 287 -2.95 21.14 1.97
CA ILE A 287 -4.24 20.49 2.22
C ILE A 287 -5.35 21.54 2.19
N ASN A 288 -6.25 21.44 1.22
CA ASN A 288 -7.42 22.30 1.10
C ASN A 288 -8.62 21.70 1.85
N THR A 289 -8.60 21.75 3.18
CA THR A 289 -9.68 21.27 4.06
C THR A 289 -10.10 22.34 5.06
N ASN A 290 -11.35 22.33 5.49
CA ASN A 290 -11.86 23.26 6.49
C ASN A 290 -11.10 23.08 7.83
N PRO A 291 -10.37 24.10 8.33
CA PRO A 291 -9.60 24.00 9.59
C PRO A 291 -10.44 23.65 10.81
N VAL A 292 -11.74 23.97 10.78
CA VAL A 292 -12.66 23.84 11.91
C VAL A 292 -13.00 22.38 12.21
N GLU A 293 -13.08 21.52 11.18
CA GLU A 293 -13.60 20.16 11.34
C GLU A 293 -12.55 19.17 11.86
N GLY A 294 -11.26 19.54 11.85
CA GLY A 294 -10.15 18.64 12.15
C GLY A 294 -9.96 17.59 11.05
N PHE A 295 -8.76 16.99 10.97
CA PHE A 295 -8.46 15.95 9.99
C PHE A 295 -7.21 15.16 10.37
N SER A 296 -7.07 13.97 9.79
CA SER A 296 -5.90 13.12 9.89
C SER A 296 -5.26 12.92 8.53
N VAL A 297 -3.94 12.75 8.50
CA VAL A 297 -3.19 12.58 7.26
C VAL A 297 -2.14 11.49 7.38
N GLN A 298 -1.99 10.73 6.31
CA GLN A 298 -0.94 9.74 6.11
C GLN A 298 -0.32 9.89 4.72
N VAL A 299 0.94 9.49 4.57
CA VAL A 299 1.63 9.52 3.28
C VAL A 299 2.32 8.19 3.02
N ARG A 300 2.28 7.70 1.79
CA ARG A 300 3.10 6.57 1.32
C ARG A 300 3.79 6.93 0.01
N ALA A 301 4.74 6.10 -0.41
CA ALA A 301 5.55 6.33 -1.61
C ALA A 301 5.69 5.05 -2.44
N THR A 302 5.93 5.22 -3.73
CA THR A 302 6.41 4.18 -4.65
C THR A 302 7.46 4.76 -5.59
N MET A 303 8.27 3.91 -6.20
CA MET A 303 9.15 4.28 -7.29
C MET A 303 8.36 4.32 -8.61
N ASN A 304 8.53 5.38 -9.39
CA ASN A 304 7.83 5.56 -10.65
C ASN A 304 8.72 5.29 -11.87
N TYR A 305 8.09 5.29 -13.05
CA TYR A 305 8.73 4.99 -14.33
C TYR A 305 9.89 5.92 -14.71
N ASN A 306 10.06 7.08 -14.05
CA ASN A 306 11.19 7.97 -14.36
C ASN A 306 12.54 7.31 -14.04
N CYS A 307 12.56 6.34 -13.13
CA CYS A 307 13.79 5.70 -12.66
C CYS A 307 13.67 4.18 -12.74
N TYR A 308 12.69 3.59 -12.07
CA TYR A 308 12.21 2.22 -12.32
C TYR A 308 10.84 2.06 -11.68
N GLU A 309 9.89 1.49 -12.41
CA GLU A 309 8.54 1.35 -11.88
C GLU A 309 8.45 0.17 -10.92
N SER A 310 8.15 0.46 -9.65
CA SER A 310 7.77 -0.57 -8.69
C SER A 310 6.25 -0.69 -8.64
N SER A 311 5.76 -1.93 -8.71
CA SER A 311 4.35 -2.25 -8.55
C SER A 311 3.85 -2.12 -7.10
N LEU A 312 4.77 -1.96 -6.14
CA LEU A 312 4.47 -2.02 -4.71
C LEU A 312 4.61 -0.64 -4.04
N TRP A 313 3.61 -0.31 -3.23
CA TRP A 313 3.63 0.89 -2.40
C TRP A 313 4.24 0.61 -1.03
N SER A 314 4.91 1.60 -0.46
CA SER A 314 5.29 1.57 0.94
C SER A 314 4.06 1.51 1.85
N LYS A 315 4.28 1.11 3.10
CA LYS A 315 3.26 1.26 4.14
C LYS A 315 2.93 2.76 4.30
N TRP A 316 1.71 3.04 4.74
CA TRP A 316 1.36 4.39 5.17
C TRP A 316 2.26 4.85 6.31
N SER A 317 2.70 6.09 6.25
CA SER A 317 3.42 6.74 7.34
C SER A 317 2.52 6.88 8.58
N ARG A 318 3.14 7.27 9.70
CA ARG A 318 2.39 7.57 10.93
C ARG A 318 1.30 8.60 10.66
N THR A 319 0.12 8.37 11.22
CA THR A 319 -0.98 9.34 11.14
C THR A 319 -0.64 10.59 11.93
N ILE A 320 -0.78 11.75 11.31
CA ILE A 320 -0.79 13.03 12.04
C ILE A 320 -2.19 13.59 11.98
N THR A 321 -2.69 13.94 13.16
CA THR A 321 -4.04 14.44 13.33
C THR A 321 -4.01 15.87 13.81
N ARG A 322 -4.73 16.73 13.10
CA ARG A 322 -5.13 18.05 13.57
C ARG A 322 -6.50 17.92 14.22
N LYS A 323 -6.57 18.30 15.49
CA LYS A 323 -7.84 18.37 16.20
C LYS A 323 -8.67 19.55 15.66
N PRO A 324 -10.01 19.44 15.68
CA PRO A 324 -10.89 20.58 15.48
C PRO A 324 -10.42 21.75 16.33
N GLU A 325 -10.32 22.94 15.77
CA GLU A 325 -10.21 24.12 16.61
C GLU A 325 -11.48 24.19 17.44
N ALA A 326 -11.33 24.18 18.77
CA ALA A 326 -12.46 24.46 19.63
C ALA A 326 -13.03 25.79 19.14
N MET A 327 -14.31 25.79 18.79
CA MET A 327 -15.04 27.03 18.56
C MET A 327 -15.06 27.72 19.91
N GLU A 328 -14.02 28.49 20.21
CA GLU A 328 -13.99 29.38 21.36
C GLU A 328 -15.18 30.30 21.14
N CYS A 329 -16.29 30.03 21.83
CA CYS A 329 -17.39 30.97 21.92
C CYS A 329 -16.72 32.28 22.32
N SER A 330 -16.69 33.25 21.39
CA SER A 330 -15.95 34.48 21.61
C SER A 330 -16.34 34.98 22.99
N HIS A 331 -15.37 35.21 23.86
CA HIS A 331 -15.63 35.65 25.23
C HIS A 331 -16.61 36.84 25.24
N SER A 332 -16.58 37.66 24.18
CA SER A 332 -17.55 38.72 23.90
C SER A 332 -18.99 38.22 23.71
N ALA A 333 -19.23 37.16 22.94
CA ALA A 333 -20.55 36.57 22.72
C ALA A 333 -21.14 35.97 24.02
N ALA A 334 -20.32 35.28 24.81
CA ALA A 334 -20.76 34.74 26.10
C ALA A 334 -21.11 35.86 27.10
N VAL A 335 -20.27 36.90 27.16
CA VAL A 335 -20.54 38.09 28.00
C VAL A 335 -21.81 38.82 27.56
N MET A 336 -22.01 39.04 26.25
CA MET A 336 -23.22 39.69 25.73
C MET A 336 -24.48 38.90 26.08
N LEU A 337 -24.45 37.58 25.96
CA LEU A 337 -25.58 36.71 26.32
C LEU A 337 -25.87 36.78 27.83
N SER A 338 -24.85 36.83 28.67
CA SER A 338 -25.01 36.98 30.13
C SER A 338 -25.63 38.33 30.53
N VAL A 339 -25.23 39.43 29.87
CA VAL A 339 -25.80 40.77 30.09
C VAL A 339 -27.27 40.79 29.65
N ILE A 340 -27.58 40.19 28.50
CA ILE A 340 -28.95 40.08 28.00
C ILE A 340 -29.83 39.33 29.01
N CYS A 341 -29.40 38.15 29.48
CA CYS A 341 -30.14 37.40 30.50
C CYS A 341 -30.33 38.19 31.80
N PHE A 342 -29.31 38.93 32.26
CA PHE A 342 -29.41 39.76 33.46
C PHE A 342 -30.45 40.88 33.31
N VAL A 343 -30.46 41.56 32.16
CA VAL A 343 -31.45 42.61 31.86
C VAL A 343 -32.87 42.05 31.80
N PHE A 344 -33.06 40.91 31.13
CA PHE A 344 -34.36 40.25 31.04
C PHE A 344 -34.88 39.71 32.38
N MET A 345 -34.02 39.38 33.33
CA MET A 345 -34.45 38.96 34.67
C MET A 345 -34.72 40.17 35.59
N THR A 346 -33.84 41.16 35.58
CA THR A 346 -33.92 42.29 36.51
C THR A 346 -35.02 43.29 36.17
N LEU A 347 -35.28 43.57 34.89
CA LEU A 347 -36.32 44.51 34.47
C LEU A 347 -37.74 44.09 34.92
N PRO A 348 -38.22 42.87 34.67
CA PRO A 348 -39.54 42.45 35.12
C PRO A 348 -39.61 42.30 36.65
N LEU A 349 -38.54 41.81 37.31
CA LEU A 349 -38.48 41.80 38.78
C LEU A 349 -38.64 43.22 39.34
N ALA A 350 -37.86 44.18 38.85
CA ALA A 350 -37.96 45.58 39.27
C ALA A 350 -39.36 46.16 39.01
N PHE A 351 -39.98 45.82 37.88
CA PHE A 351 -41.35 46.22 37.56
C PHE A 351 -42.37 45.63 38.53
N ILE A 352 -42.27 44.34 38.86
CA ILE A 352 -43.13 43.65 39.85
C ILE A 352 -42.94 44.29 41.23
N PHE A 353 -41.69 44.42 41.69
CA PHE A 353 -41.37 45.04 42.98
C PHE A 353 -41.94 46.46 43.10
N ARG A 354 -41.85 47.25 42.02
CA ARG A 354 -42.41 48.61 41.95
C ARG A 354 -43.94 48.61 41.89
N ARG A 355 -44.56 47.70 41.13
CA ARG A 355 -46.01 47.62 40.95
C ARG A 355 -46.74 47.20 42.23
N TYR A 356 -46.16 46.26 42.99
CA TYR A 356 -46.77 45.70 44.19
C TYR A 356 -46.33 46.37 45.50
N ARG A 357 -45.50 47.44 45.42
CA ARG A 357 -44.97 48.18 46.57
C ARG A 357 -44.44 47.27 47.70
N LEU A 358 -43.77 46.17 47.32
CA LEU A 358 -43.32 45.16 48.27
C LEU A 358 -42.30 45.73 49.29
N TRP A 359 -41.60 46.80 48.92
CA TRP A 359 -40.73 47.57 49.82
C TRP A 359 -41.47 48.25 50.98
N GLU A 360 -42.70 48.74 50.77
CA GLU A 360 -43.52 49.32 51.85
C GLU A 360 -43.99 48.26 52.86
N LYS A 361 -44.10 46.99 52.43
CA LYS A 361 -44.47 45.88 53.32
C LYS A 361 -43.29 45.29 54.09
N LEU A 362 -42.08 45.31 53.51
CA LEU A 362 -40.88 44.78 54.15
C LEU A 362 -40.27 45.76 55.17
N TYR A 363 -40.55 47.05 55.05
CA TYR A 363 -40.10 48.09 55.98
C TYR A 363 -41.30 48.83 56.59
N GLN A 364 -41.97 48.22 57.56
CA GLN A 364 -42.86 48.99 58.44
C GLN A 364 -42.01 49.76 59.47
N PRO A 365 -42.25 51.07 59.68
CA PRO A 365 -41.53 51.85 60.68
C PRO A 365 -41.89 51.37 62.10
N ILE A 366 -40.88 51.23 62.95
CA ILE A 366 -41.02 50.89 64.38
C ILE A 366 -41.88 51.97 65.06
N PRO A 367 -42.96 51.62 65.80
CA PRO A 367 -43.83 52.61 66.46
C PRO A 367 -43.07 53.45 67.50
N ASP A 368 -43.37 54.75 67.56
CA ASP A 368 -42.72 55.69 68.50
C ASP A 368 -43.06 55.37 69.97
N PRO A 369 -42.07 55.01 70.82
CA PRO A 369 -42.31 54.62 72.21
C PRO A 369 -42.92 55.74 73.06
N LYS A 370 -42.80 57.02 72.65
CA LYS A 370 -43.44 58.14 73.36
C LYS A 370 -44.95 58.04 73.40
N GLN A 371 -45.57 57.43 72.38
CA GLN A 371 -47.03 57.24 72.36
C GLN A 371 -47.48 56.12 73.29
N MET A 372 -46.65 55.11 73.52
CA MET A 372 -46.96 53.98 74.39
C MET A 372 -46.80 54.31 75.88
N PHE A 373 -45.93 55.26 76.23
CA PHE A 373 -45.64 55.64 77.61
C PHE A 373 -45.84 57.14 77.85
N LYS A 374 -46.99 57.69 77.46
CA LYS A 374 -47.29 59.13 77.62
C LYS A 374 -47.03 59.65 79.04
N GLY A 375 -47.50 58.94 80.07
CA GLY A 375 -47.31 59.36 81.46
C GLY A 375 -45.85 59.47 81.91
N LEU A 376 -44.95 58.66 81.33
CA LEU A 376 -43.51 58.69 81.61
C LEU A 376 -42.84 59.92 80.97
N TYR A 377 -43.15 60.20 79.71
CA TYR A 377 -42.49 61.26 78.98
C TYR A 377 -43.08 62.65 79.26
N GLU A 378 -44.38 62.75 79.54
CA GLU A 378 -45.05 64.02 79.82
C GLU A 378 -44.78 64.52 81.25
N ASN A 379 -44.88 63.64 82.25
CA ASN A 379 -44.79 64.05 83.66
C ASN A 379 -43.42 63.83 84.28
N TYR A 380 -42.65 62.87 83.75
CA TYR A 380 -41.34 62.50 84.31
C TYR A 380 -40.20 62.71 83.31
N ASN A 381 -40.46 63.34 82.16
CA ASN A 381 -39.47 63.69 81.13
C ASN A 381 -38.57 62.50 80.69
N GLY A 382 -39.11 61.28 80.73
CA GLY A 382 -38.37 60.05 80.42
C GLY A 382 -37.64 59.40 81.61
N ASP A 383 -37.74 59.96 82.82
CA ASP A 383 -37.17 59.39 84.04
C ASP A 383 -38.03 58.25 84.59
N PHE A 384 -37.67 57.04 84.18
CA PHE A 384 -38.38 55.80 84.52
C PHE A 384 -38.37 55.49 86.02
N GLN A 385 -37.31 55.87 86.72
CA GLN A 385 -37.14 55.56 88.14
C GLN A 385 -38.12 56.35 89.00
N ASN A 386 -38.33 57.62 88.66
CA ASN A 386 -39.28 58.47 89.36
C ASN A 386 -40.73 58.14 88.98
N TRP A 387 -40.98 57.74 87.74
CA TRP A 387 -42.31 57.30 87.30
C TRP A 387 -42.79 56.05 88.06
N ILE A 388 -41.94 55.03 88.19
CA ILE A 388 -42.28 53.80 88.95
C ILE A 388 -42.56 54.09 90.42
N LYS A 389 -41.79 54.98 91.05
CA LYS A 389 -41.99 55.34 92.47
C LYS A 389 -43.31 56.06 92.73
N SER A 390 -43.89 56.70 91.71
CA SER A 390 -45.17 57.40 91.79
C SER A 390 -46.39 56.49 91.59
N LEU A 391 -46.19 55.29 91.05
CA LEU A 391 -47.25 54.33 90.83
C LEU A 391 -47.60 53.65 92.16
N PRO A 392 -48.89 53.63 92.59
CA PRO A 392 -49.27 52.97 93.83
C PRO A 392 -48.94 51.48 93.74
N MET A 393 -48.05 51.01 94.61
CA MET A 393 -47.73 49.59 94.74
C MET A 393 -48.96 48.88 95.29
N THR A 394 -49.79 48.37 94.38
CA THR A 394 -50.86 47.45 94.74
C THR A 394 -50.22 46.06 94.80
N GLU A 395 -49.93 45.62 96.02
CA GLU A 395 -49.52 44.25 96.31
C GLU A 395 -50.66 43.32 95.88
N LYS A 396 -50.49 42.67 94.72
CA LYS A 396 -51.28 41.53 94.31
C LYS A 396 -50.37 40.32 94.21
N ASN A 397 -50.52 39.43 95.17
CA ASN A 397 -49.98 38.08 95.13
C ASN A 397 -50.74 37.30 94.05
N GLU A 398 -50.13 37.12 92.89
CA GLU A 398 -50.56 36.10 91.92
C GLU A 398 -49.34 35.24 91.55
N GLU A 399 -49.51 33.94 91.80
CA GLU A 399 -48.53 32.87 91.65
C GLU A 399 -47.98 32.75 90.22
N CYS A 400 -46.68 32.49 90.10
CA CYS A 400 -46.07 32.12 88.84
C CYS A 400 -46.51 30.71 88.43
N ILE A 401 -47.28 30.60 87.35
CA ILE A 401 -47.47 29.31 86.64
C ILE A 401 -46.47 29.27 85.47
N PRO A 402 -45.59 28.25 85.38
CA PRO A 402 -44.71 28.10 84.23
C PRO A 402 -45.51 27.60 83.02
N ALA A 403 -45.58 28.41 81.96
CA ALA A 403 -46.15 27.99 80.69
C ALA A 403 -45.11 27.17 79.91
N THR A 404 -45.45 25.90 79.65
CA THR A 404 -44.68 24.97 78.82
C THR A 404 -45.27 24.98 77.41
N VAL A 405 -44.47 25.30 76.38
CA VAL A 405 -44.83 25.12 74.96
C VAL A 405 -43.56 24.67 74.22
N LYS A 406 -43.35 23.36 74.07
CA LYS A 406 -43.61 22.52 72.88
C LYS A 406 -42.77 22.92 71.66
N GLU A 407 -41.67 22.19 71.48
CA GLU A 407 -40.96 22.06 70.20
C GLU A 407 -41.91 21.44 69.17
N GLU A 408 -41.98 22.04 67.98
CA GLU A 408 -42.51 21.39 66.79
C GLU A 408 -41.42 21.31 65.73
N GLU A 409 -41.33 20.10 65.18
CA GLU A 409 -40.21 19.51 64.49
C GLU A 409 -39.99 20.06 63.08
N SER A 410 -38.71 20.02 62.71
CA SER A 410 -38.18 20.12 61.36
C SER A 410 -38.82 19.12 60.39
N PHE A 411 -39.23 19.59 59.21
CA PHE A 411 -39.49 18.74 58.06
C PHE A 411 -38.32 18.83 57.04
N ALA A 412 -37.70 17.68 56.80
CA ALA A 412 -36.62 17.46 55.83
C ALA A 412 -37.17 17.28 54.39
N PRO A 413 -36.34 17.44 53.35
CA PRO A 413 -36.78 17.39 51.96
C PRO A 413 -36.88 15.95 51.41
N GLU A 414 -37.93 15.73 50.62
CA GLU A 414 -38.24 14.50 49.90
C GLU A 414 -37.30 14.30 48.70
N LYS A 415 -36.58 13.17 48.69
CA LYS A 415 -35.89 12.65 47.50
C LYS A 415 -36.91 11.94 46.61
N SER A 416 -37.08 12.39 45.37
CA SER A 416 -37.63 11.53 44.33
C SER A 416 -36.49 10.88 43.55
N GLY A 417 -36.54 9.55 43.51
CA GLY A 417 -35.80 8.71 42.60
C GLY A 417 -36.76 7.66 42.07
N MET A 418 -36.76 7.50 40.75
CA MET A 418 -37.19 6.36 39.90
C MET A 418 -37.55 6.97 38.54
N THR A 419 -37.11 6.45 37.41
CA THR A 419 -36.82 5.05 37.05
C THR A 419 -35.94 5.05 35.81
#